data_AF-A0A970F943-F1
#
_entry.id   AF-A0A970F943-F1
#
_cell.length_a   1.000
_cell.length_b   1.000
_cell.length_c   1.000
_cell.angle_alpha   90.00
_cell.angle_beta   90.00
_cell.angle_gamma   90.00
#
_symmetry.space_group_name_H-M   'P 1'
#
loop_
_entity.id
_entity.type
_entity.pdbx_description
1 polymer ?
#
loop_
_entity_poly.entity_id
_entity_poly.type
_entity_poly.pdbx_seq_one_letter_code
_entity_poly.pdbx_strand_id
1 'polypeptide(L)'
;MYKIGVIGDKDSILGFKAIGMSVFPVEDSSAAKAALEQLARDDYAVVYITEQMAQEIGDTIDLYKDVMVPAIILIPSSQGSLGIGMRNLRRSAERAIGADILFRDE
;
A
#
# COMPACT_ATOMS: atom_id res chain seq x y z
N MET A 1 -17.92 0.54 -12.12
CA MET A 1 -16.53 0.34 -12.62
C MET A 1 -15.63 0.60 -11.44
N TYR A 2 -14.82 -0.37 -11.02
CA TYR A 2 -13.98 -0.21 -9.85
C TYR A 2 -12.86 0.79 -10.11
N LYS A 3 -12.64 1.70 -9.17
CA LYS A 3 -11.59 2.72 -9.25
C LYS A 3 -10.31 2.18 -8.63
N ILE A 4 -9.18 2.69 -9.12
CA ILE A 4 -7.86 2.39 -8.60
C ILE A 4 -7.20 3.69 -8.15
N GLY A 5 -6.69 3.69 -6.93
CA GLY A 5 -6.10 4.86 -6.28
C GLY A 5 -4.62 4.63 -5.98
N VAL A 6 -3.86 5.72 -5.93
CA VAL A 6 -2.43 5.71 -5.57
C VAL A 6 -2.17 6.83 -4.55
N ILE A 7 -1.58 6.49 -3.41
CA ILE A 7 -1.21 7.40 -2.32
C ILE A 7 0.31 7.39 -2.17
N GLY A 8 0.92 8.56 -2.03
CA GLY A 8 2.37 8.67 -1.88
C GLY A 8 2.90 10.08 -2.12
N ASP A 9 4.22 10.21 -2.13
CA ASP A 9 4.89 11.45 -2.49
C ASP A 9 4.65 11.78 -3.96
N LYS A 10 4.48 13.08 -4.24
CA LYS A 10 4.08 13.57 -5.57
C LYS A 10 4.99 13.10 -6.69
N ASP A 11 6.30 13.08 -6.47
CA ASP A 11 7.29 12.75 -7.49
C ASP A 11 7.24 11.26 -7.88
N SER A 12 6.87 10.38 -6.95
CA SER A 12 6.75 8.94 -7.22
C SER A 12 5.46 8.56 -7.94
N ILE A 13 4.36 9.25 -7.65
CA ILE A 13 3.03 8.74 -8.02
C ILE A 13 2.37 9.48 -9.20
N LEU A 14 2.90 10.64 -9.62
CA LEU A 14 2.26 11.45 -10.67
C LEU A 14 2.10 10.68 -12.00
N GLY A 15 3.04 9.78 -12.31
CA GLY A 15 3.03 8.98 -13.53
C GLY A 15 1.81 8.06 -13.67
N PHE A 16 1.22 7.61 -12.56
CA PHE A 16 0.04 6.74 -12.58
C PHE A 16 -1.22 7.43 -13.14
N LYS A 17 -1.25 8.78 -13.12
CA LYS A 17 -2.34 9.54 -13.73
C LYS A 17 -2.44 9.31 -15.24
N ALA A 18 -1.31 9.08 -15.91
CA ALA A 18 -1.26 8.84 -17.35
C ALA A 18 -1.96 7.53 -17.77
N ILE A 19 -2.08 6.56 -16.86
CA ILE A 19 -2.75 5.29 -17.09
C ILE A 19 -4.16 5.22 -16.47
N GLY A 20 -4.71 6.38 -16.06
CA GLY A 20 -6.10 6.50 -15.62
C GLY A 20 -6.36 6.17 -14.14
N MET A 21 -5.32 6.08 -13.31
CA MET A 21 -5.47 5.91 -11.86
C MET A 21 -5.72 7.26 -11.18
N SER A 22 -6.43 7.24 -10.05
CA SER A 22 -6.63 8.43 -9.21
C SER A 22 -5.44 8.61 -8.28
N VAL A 23 -4.80 9.77 -8.33
CA VAL A 23 -3.54 10.03 -7.64
C VAL A 23 -3.78 11.00 -6.48
N PHE A 24 -3.31 10.63 -5.30
CA PHE A 24 -3.48 11.36 -4.04
C PHE A 24 -2.09 11.67 -3.45
N PRO A 25 -1.47 12.79 -3.87
CA PRO A 25 -0.19 13.21 -3.29
C PRO A 25 -0.38 13.63 -1.84
N VAL A 26 0.45 13.09 -0.95
CA VAL A 26 0.40 13.36 0.49
C VAL A 26 1.80 13.68 1.00
N GLU A 27 1.89 14.52 2.03
CA GLU A 27 3.16 14.97 2.61
C GLU A 27 3.40 14.41 4.02
N ASP A 28 2.34 13.94 4.69
CA ASP A 28 2.40 13.42 6.06
C ASP A 28 1.40 12.27 6.30
N SER A 29 1.60 11.56 7.42
CA SER A 29 0.73 10.47 7.88
C SER A 29 -0.75 10.86 8.07
N SER A 30 -1.04 12.08 8.52
CA SER A 30 -2.42 12.53 8.73
C SER A 30 -3.17 12.63 7.40
N ALA A 31 -2.53 13.23 6.39
CA ALA A 31 -3.04 13.31 5.02
C ALA A 31 -3.14 11.92 4.38
N ALA A 32 -2.14 11.05 4.57
CA ALA A 32 -2.17 9.68 4.07
C ALA A 32 -3.34 8.87 4.66
N LYS A 33 -3.59 9.00 5.96
CA LYS A 33 -4.72 8.37 6.65
C LYS A 33 -6.06 8.87 6.11
N ALA A 34 -6.23 10.19 6.03
CA ALA A 34 -7.46 10.80 5.52
C ALA A 34 -7.75 10.38 4.08
N ALA A 35 -6.70 10.31 3.24
CA ALA A 35 -6.81 9.80 1.87
C ALA A 35 -7.26 8.33 1.89
N LEU A 36 -6.57 7.44 2.61
CA LEU A 36 -6.94 6.02 2.64
C LEU A 36 -8.40 5.78 3.09
N GLU A 37 -8.84 6.47 4.14
CA GLU A 37 -10.23 6.40 4.60
C GLU A 37 -11.23 6.92 3.56
N GLN A 38 -10.87 7.98 2.83
CA GLN A 38 -11.70 8.48 1.73
C GLN A 38 -11.79 7.44 0.61
N LEU A 39 -10.66 6.87 0.17
CA LEU A 39 -10.66 5.86 -0.89
C LEU A 39 -11.46 4.62 -0.51
N ALA A 40 -11.41 4.22 0.76
CA ALA A 40 -12.24 3.13 1.27
C ALA A 40 -13.74 3.46 1.23
N ARG A 41 -14.14 4.70 1.55
CA ARG A 41 -15.54 5.16 1.44
C ARG A 41 -16.01 5.31 0.00
N ASP A 42 -15.11 5.63 -0.92
CA ASP A 42 -15.42 5.88 -2.34
C ASP A 42 -15.39 4.60 -3.21
N ASP A 43 -15.43 3.42 -2.58
CA ASP A 43 -15.46 2.08 -3.22
C ASP A 43 -14.31 1.82 -4.22
N TYR A 44 -13.10 2.27 -3.88
CA TYR A 44 -11.90 1.91 -4.63
C TYR A 44 -11.57 0.43 -4.44
N ALA A 45 -11.39 -0.33 -5.53
CA ALA A 45 -11.03 -1.75 -5.41
C ALA A 45 -9.59 -1.96 -4.97
N VAL A 46 -8.68 -1.12 -5.46
CA VAL A 46 -7.25 -1.24 -5.20
C VAL A 46 -6.70 0.13 -4.83
N VAL A 47 -5.91 0.16 -3.75
CA VAL A 47 -5.19 1.34 -3.29
C VAL A 47 -3.71 0.98 -3.24
N TYR A 48 -2.94 1.56 -4.14
CA TYR A 48 -1.49 1.52 -4.05
C TYR A 48 -1.02 2.59 -3.07
N ILE A 49 -0.06 2.25 -2.22
CA ILE A 49 0.54 3.19 -1.28
C ILE A 49 2.05 3.01 -1.24
N THR A 50 2.81 4.11 -1.27
CA THR A 50 4.27 4.02 -1.14
C THR A 50 4.66 3.47 0.24
N GLU A 51 5.71 2.65 0.30
CA GLU A 51 6.15 2.03 1.55
C GLU A 51 6.51 3.05 2.63
N GLN A 52 7.02 4.22 2.26
CA GLN A 52 7.33 5.32 3.16
C GLN A 52 6.08 5.80 3.89
N MET A 53 4.99 6.06 3.18
CA MET A 53 3.73 6.49 3.80
C MET A 53 3.08 5.37 4.58
N ALA A 54 3.11 4.14 4.05
CA ALA A 54 2.53 3.00 4.72
C ALA A 54 3.22 2.66 6.05
N GLN A 55 4.51 2.93 6.17
CA GLN A 55 5.23 2.77 7.44
C GLN A 55 4.62 3.63 8.55
N GLU A 56 4.16 4.83 8.23
CA GLU A 56 3.63 5.78 9.21
C GLU A 56 2.16 5.49 9.58
N ILE A 57 1.39 4.86 8.69
CA ILE A 57 -0.04 4.59 8.89
C ILE A 57 -0.40 3.10 9.00
N GLY A 58 0.56 2.27 9.43
CA GLY A 58 0.39 0.82 9.54
C GLY A 58 -0.87 0.39 10.29
N ASP A 59 -1.16 1.04 11.42
CA ASP A 59 -2.37 0.76 12.22
C ASP A 59 -3.67 1.00 11.44
N THR A 60 -3.68 1.99 10.54
CA THR A 60 -4.86 2.28 9.70
C THR A 60 -4.98 1.25 8.58
N ILE A 61 -3.87 0.84 7.97
CA ILE A 61 -3.84 -0.22 6.95
C ILE A 61 -4.36 -1.54 7.52
N ASP A 62 -4.01 -1.83 8.78
CA ASP A 62 -4.38 -3.07 9.46
C ASP A 62 -5.89 -3.23 9.63
N LEU A 63 -6.65 -2.13 9.72
CA LEU A 63 -8.12 -2.14 9.75
C LEU A 63 -8.75 -2.73 8.49
N TYR A 64 -8.03 -2.73 7.37
CA TYR A 64 -8.52 -3.20 6.08
C TYR A 64 -7.98 -4.59 5.68
N LYS A 65 -7.17 -5.24 6.52
CA LYS A 65 -6.57 -6.55 6.18
C LYS A 65 -7.59 -7.67 6.01
N ASP A 66 -8.71 -7.61 6.74
CA ASP A 66 -9.73 -8.66 6.77
C ASP A 66 -10.97 -8.33 5.93
N VAL A 67 -10.98 -7.19 5.23
CA VAL A 67 -12.06 -6.82 4.32
C VAL A 67 -11.64 -7.01 2.86
N MET A 68 -12.63 -7.25 1.99
CA MET A 68 -12.36 -7.52 0.57
C MET A 68 -11.91 -6.27 -0.20
N VAL A 69 -12.43 -5.09 0.18
CA VAL A 69 -12.23 -3.83 -0.54
C VAL A 69 -12.03 -2.70 0.48
N PRO A 70 -11.02 -1.83 0.30
CA PRO A 70 -9.99 -1.83 -0.75
C PRO A 70 -8.87 -2.85 -0.50
N ALA A 71 -8.31 -3.42 -1.57
CA ALA A 71 -7.03 -4.13 -1.51
C ALA A 71 -5.87 -3.12 -1.45
N ILE A 72 -5.15 -3.08 -0.33
CA ILE A 72 -4.04 -2.14 -0.11
C ILE A 72 -2.73 -2.79 -0.54
N ILE A 73 -2.05 -2.21 -1.53
CA ILE A 73 -0.82 -2.73 -2.12
C ILE A 73 0.34 -1.76 -1.89
N LEU A 74 1.38 -2.25 -1.23
CA LEU A 74 2.61 -1.50 -0.97
C LEU A 74 3.48 -1.43 -2.23
N ILE A 75 3.94 -0.24 -2.60
CA ILE A 75 4.85 -0.01 -3.73
C ILE A 75 6.09 0.78 -3.28
N PRO A 76 7.23 0.63 -3.96
CA PRO A 76 8.37 1.52 -3.74
C PRO A 76 8.02 2.96 -4.12
N SER A 77 8.74 3.91 -3.52
CA SER A 77 8.79 5.30 -4.03
C SER A 77 10.02 5.48 -4.94
N SER A 78 10.21 6.70 -5.43
CA SER A 78 11.41 7.18 -6.11
C SER A 78 12.69 7.03 -5.27
N GLN A 79 12.55 6.94 -3.94
CA GLN A 79 13.66 6.68 -3.00
C GLN A 79 13.96 5.18 -2.83
N GLY A 80 13.16 4.31 -3.46
CA GLY A 80 13.28 2.86 -3.37
C GLY A 80 12.28 2.21 -2.39
N SER A 81 12.47 0.91 -2.18
CA SER A 81 11.67 0.09 -1.26
C SER A 81 12.31 0.05 0.13
N LEU A 82 11.47 0.06 1.17
CA LEU A 82 11.85 -0.22 2.55
C LEU A 82 11.76 -1.72 2.88
N GLY A 83 11.40 -2.57 1.92
CA GLY A 83 11.20 -4.01 2.05
C GLY A 83 9.98 -4.40 2.89
N ILE A 84 9.04 -3.49 3.16
CA ILE A 84 7.89 -3.75 4.04
C ILE A 84 6.98 -4.81 3.42
N GLY A 85 6.65 -4.68 2.14
CA GLY A 85 5.79 -5.63 1.44
C GLY A 85 6.36 -7.05 1.45
N MET A 86 7.66 -7.17 1.16
CA MET A 86 8.36 -8.47 1.15
C MET A 86 8.43 -9.10 2.55
N ARG A 87 8.72 -8.31 3.59
CA ARG A 87 8.69 -8.81 4.98
C ARG A 87 7.30 -9.28 5.38
N ASN A 88 6.24 -8.58 4.97
CA ASN A 88 4.86 -8.98 5.24
C ASN A 88 4.50 -10.29 4.53
N LEU A 89 4.96 -10.48 3.29
CA LEU A 89 4.82 -11.73 2.55
C LEU A 89 5.55 -12.88 3.26
N ARG A 90 6.82 -12.70 3.63
CA ARG A 90 7.60 -13.70 4.38
C ARG A 90 6.90 -14.11 5.68
N ARG A 91 6.50 -13.13 6.50
CA ARG A 91 5.77 -13.39 7.75
C ARG A 91 4.46 -14.13 7.51
N SER A 92 3.74 -13.80 6.44
CA SER A 92 2.48 -14.46 6.10
C SER A 92 2.71 -15.92 5.68
N ALA A 93 3.75 -16.19 4.88
CA ALA A 93 4.15 -17.53 4.50
C ALA A 93 4.61 -18.37 5.71
N GLU A 94 5.48 -17.81 6.56
CA GLU A 94 5.93 -18.45 7.80
C GLU A 94 4.76 -18.79 8.72
N ARG A 95 3.79 -17.88 8.88
CA ARG A 95 2.59 -18.12 9.71
C ARG A 95 1.69 -19.21 9.13
N ALA A 96 1.56 -19.28 7.81
CA ALA A 96 0.68 -20.24 7.14
C ALA A 96 1.29 -21.65 7.04
N ILE A 97 2.61 -21.75 6.84
CA ILE A 97 3.31 -22.99 6.49
C ILE A 97 4.21 -23.47 7.64
N GLY A 98 4.60 -22.58 8.56
CA GLY A 98 5.51 -22.87 9.67
C GLY A 98 6.99 -22.73 9.33
N ALA A 99 7.32 -22.34 8.10
CA ALA A 99 8.70 -22.14 7.64
C ALA A 99 8.75 -21.08 6.54
N ASP A 100 9.91 -20.42 6.40
CA ASP A 100 10.20 -19.64 5.20
C ASP A 100 10.57 -20.59 4.05
N ILE A 101 9.68 -20.70 3.08
CA ILE A 101 9.87 -21.53 1.88
C ILE A 101 10.19 -20.70 0.64
N LEU A 102 10.03 -19.37 0.70
CA LEU A 102 10.11 -18.49 -0.47
C LEU A 102 11.47 -17.79 -0.56
N PHE A 103 12.08 -17.47 0.58
CA PHE A 103 13.31 -16.70 0.64
C PHE A 103 14.38 -17.53 1.34
N ARG A 104 15.05 -18.40 0.57
CA ARG A 104 16.27 -19.05 1.03
C ARG A 104 17.38 -18.00 1.07
N ASP A 105 18.02 -17.86 2.23
CA ASP A 105 19.25 -17.07 2.35
C ASP A 105 20.32 -17.76 1.47
N GLU A 106 20.75 -17.10 0.40
CA GLU A 106 22.01 -17.42 -0.29
C GLU A 106 23.20 -16.85 0.50
#